data_AF-A0A965VMP7-F1
#
_entry.id   AF-A0A965VMP7-F1
#
_cell.length_a   1.000
_cell.length_b   1.000
_cell.length_c   1.000
_cell.angle_alpha   90.00
_cell.angle_beta   90.00
_cell.angle_gamma   90.00
#
_symmetry.space_group_name_H-M   'P 1'
#
loop_
_entity.id
_entity.type
_entity.pdbx_description
1 polymer ?
#
loop_
_entity_poly.entity_id
_entity_poly.type
_entity_poly.pdbx_seq_one_letter_code
_entity_poly.pdbx_strand_id
1 'polypeptide(L)' 'MKIAVGITGASGSIYAKVLLEKLSQLPKGEHTIQLVWSSNAPMVWDLELRGASRNNYAFTTYGNHDFMAPFA' A
#
# COMPACT_ATOMS: atom_id res chain seq x y z
N MET A 1 14.51 1.99 -9.21
CA MET A 1 14.37 0.82 -8.28
C MET A 1 12.91 0.36 -8.24
N LYS A 2 12.63 -0.93 -8.12
CA LYS A 2 11.25 -1.46 -8.01
C LYS A 2 11.00 -1.87 -6.55
N ILE A 3 9.88 -1.41 -5.97
CA ILE A 3 9.50 -1.68 -4.58
C ILE A 3 8.07 -2.24 -4.59
N ALA A 4 7.88 -3.42 -4.00
CA ALA A 4 6.57 -3.95 -3.66
C ALA A 4 6.35 -3.80 -2.15
N VAL A 5 5.22 -3.22 -1.75
CA VAL A 5 4.87 -3.00 -0.33
C VAL A 5 3.64 -3.83 0.01
N GLY A 6 3.84 -4.86 0.83
CA GLY A 6 2.75 -5.67 1.37
C GLY A 6 2.12 -5.02 2.61
N ILE A 7 0.81 -4.81 2.59
CA ILE A 7 0.02 -4.30 3.71
C ILE A 7 -0.94 -5.39 4.16
N THR A 8 -0.76 -5.84 5.40
CA THR A 8 -1.53 -6.94 5.99
C THR A 8 -2.55 -6.42 7.02
N GLY A 9 -3.50 -7.26 7.42
CA GLY A 9 -4.52 -6.93 8.41
C GLY A 9 -4.06 -7.00 9.87
N ALA A 10 -2.79 -6.71 10.15
CA ALA A 10 -2.30 -6.57 11.52
C ALA A 10 -2.55 -5.14 12.03
N SER A 11 -2.62 -4.96 13.35
CA SER A 11 -2.71 -3.63 13.96
C SER A 11 -1.45 -2.81 13.65
N GLY A 12 -1.60 -1.51 13.40
CA GLY A 12 -0.48 -0.61 13.07
C GLY A 12 -0.55 0.04 11.69
N SER A 13 -1.75 0.26 11.15
CA SER A 13 -2.01 0.92 9.86
C SER A 13 -1.38 2.31 9.75
N ILE A 14 -1.14 2.97 10.89
CA ILE A 14 -0.42 4.25 10.94
C ILE A 14 1.00 4.16 10.38
N TYR A 15 1.70 3.05 10.59
CA TYR A 15 3.06 2.87 10.06
C TYR A 15 3.04 2.69 8.55
N ALA A 16 2.06 1.92 8.03
CA ALA A 16 1.83 1.81 6.60
C ALA A 16 1.53 3.19 5.99
N LYS A 17 0.64 3.99 6.60
CA LYS A 17 0.34 5.36 6.15
C LYS A 17 1.58 6.24 6.07
N VAL A 18 2.39 6.29 7.14
CA VAL A 18 3.62 7.11 7.16
C VAL A 18 4.60 6.63 6.09
N LEU A 19 4.77 5.32 5.91
CA LEU A 19 5.62 4.77 4.86
C LEU A 19 5.13 5.20 3.47
N LEU A 20 3.84 5.06 3.18
CA LEU A 20 3.25 5.44 1.89
C LEU A 20 3.40 6.95 1.62
N GLU A 21 3.24 7.79 2.65
CA GLU A 21 3.49 9.23 2.55
C GLU A 21 4.94 9.53 2.19
N LYS A 22 5.91 8.87 2.83
CA LYS A 22 7.34 9.05 2.51
C LYS A 22 7.67 8.56 1.10
N LEU A 23 7.15 7.41 0.70
CA LEU A 23 7.32 6.88 -0.65
C LEU A 23 6.71 7.81 -1.71
N SER A 24 5.60 8.49 -1.40
CA SER A 24 4.95 9.42 -2.33
C SER A 24 5.75 10.71 -2.58
N GLN A 25 6.72 11.01 -1.71
CA GLN A 25 7.61 12.17 -1.83
C GLN A 25 8.85 11.87 -2.69
N LEU A 26 9.08 10.61 -3.09
CA LEU A 26 10.18 10.27 -3.97
C LEU A 26 9.98 10.87 -5.37
N PRO A 27 11.06 11.21 -6.09
CA PRO A 27 10.97 11.73 -7.44
C PRO A 27 10.15 10.81 -8.37
N LYS A 28 9.17 11.40 -9.07
CA LYS A 28 8.34 10.66 -10.02
C LYS A 28 9.23 10.11 -11.14
N GLY A 29 9.05 8.84 -11.48
CA GLY A 29 9.74 8.19 -12.62
C GLY A 29 11.03 7.45 -12.26
N GLU A 30 11.64 7.70 -11.09
CA GLU A 30 12.85 7.00 -10.65
C GLU A 30 12.55 5.64 -9.98
N HIS A 31 11.34 5.52 -9.43
CA HIS A 31 10.91 4.35 -8.67
C HIS A 31 9.56 3.85 -9.16
N THR A 32 9.44 2.52 -9.27
CA THR A 32 8.17 1.84 -9.47
C THR A 32 7.72 1.29 -8.13
N ILE A 33 6.64 1.84 -7.57
CA ILE A 33 6.08 1.44 -6.28
C ILE A 33 4.73 0.79 -6.52
N GLN A 34 4.57 -0.42 -5.97
CA GLN A 34 3.36 -1.22 -6.11
C GLN A 34 2.91 -1.70 -4.73
N LEU A 35 1.61 -1.64 -4.47
CA LEU A 35 1.02 -2.02 -3.19
C LEU A 35 0.30 -3.37 -3.31
N VAL A 36 0.45 -4.21 -2.30
CA VAL A 36 -0.29 -5.47 -2.18
C VAL A 36 -1.10 -5.44 -0.90
N TRP A 37 -2.42 -5.53 -1.02
CA TRP A 37 -3.31 -5.56 0.13
C TRP A 37 -3.75 -6.99 0.42
N SER A 38 -3.58 -7.45 1.66
CA SER A 38 -4.29 -8.63 2.13
C SER A 38 -5.79 -8.37 2.19
N SER A 39 -6.60 -9.42 2.14
CA SER A 39 -8.07 -9.31 2.14
C SER A 39 -8.63 -8.51 3.33
N ASN A 40 -7.99 -8.57 4.50
CA ASN A 40 -8.45 -7.88 5.72
C ASN A 40 -7.78 -6.51 5.95
N ALA A 41 -6.69 -6.20 5.26
CA ALA A 41 -5.96 -4.94 5.45
C ALA A 41 -6.82 -3.68 5.20
N PRO A 42 -7.68 -3.63 4.16
CA PRO A 42 -8.61 -2.52 3.96
C PRO A 42 -9.48 -2.21 5.19
N MET A 43 -10.03 -3.26 5.82
CA MET A 43 -10.89 -3.12 7.00
C MET A 43 -10.14 -2.58 8.21
N VAL A 44 -8.95 -3.12 8.49
CA VAL A 44 -8.11 -2.68 9.63
C VAL A 44 -7.63 -1.25 9.43
N TRP A 45 -7.25 -0.89 8.21
CA TRP A 45 -6.89 0.48 7.84
C TRP A 45 -8.01 1.46 8.14
N ASP A 46 -9.23 1.16 7.67
CA ASP A 46 -10.39 2.03 7.84
C ASP A 46 -10.76 2.19 9.33
N LEU A 47 -10.65 1.10 10.11
CA LEU A 47 -10.88 1.08 11.56
C LEU A 47 -9.88 1.95 12.32
N GLU A 48 -8.58 1.76 12.08
CA GLU A 48 -7.53 2.43 12.86
C GLU A 48 -7.31 3.89 12.45
N LEU A 49 -7.48 4.19 11.17
CA LEU A 49 -7.20 5.53 10.61
C LEU A 49 -8.46 6.36 10.38
N ARG A 50 -9.61 5.91 10.91
CA ARG A 50 -10.89 6.63 10.87
C ARG A 50 -11.28 7.07 9.46
N GLY A 51 -11.11 6.17 8.49
CA GLY A 51 -11.46 6.43 7.09
C GLY A 51 -10.47 7.31 6.32
N ALA A 52 -9.22 7.45 6.77
CA ALA A 52 -8.17 8.04 5.95
C ALA A 52 -8.11 7.34 4.58
N SER A 53 -8.19 8.10 3.49
CA SER A 53 -8.28 7.51 2.15
C SER A 53 -6.99 6.77 1.78
N ARG A 54 -7.11 5.45 1.59
CA ARG A 54 -6.06 4.58 1.02
C ARG A 54 -5.79 4.84 -0.48
N ASN A 55 -6.69 5.55 -1.15
CA ASN A 55 -6.62 5.87 -2.57
C ASN A 55 -5.85 7.17 -2.87
N ASN A 56 -5.29 7.82 -1.84
CA ASN A 56 -4.56 9.07 -2.01
C ASN A 56 -3.17 8.90 -2.64
N TYR A 57 -2.71 7.66 -2.79
CA TYR A 57 -1.39 7.36 -3.32
C TYR A 57 -1.50 6.91 -4.77
N ALA A 58 -0.75 7.56 -5.66
CA ALA A 58 -0.68 7.22 -7.08
C ALA A 58 0.20 5.98 -7.34
N PHE A 59 0.00 4.91 -6.57
CA PHE A 59 0.68 3.63 -6.69
C PHE A 59 -0.26 2.59 -7.27
N THR A 60 0.25 1.69 -8.11
CA THR A 60 -0.53 0.55 -8.59
C THR A 60 -0.82 -0.39 -7.43
N THR A 61 -2.06 -0.84 -7.30
CA THR A 61 -2.52 -1.71 -6.22
C THR A 61 -2.92 -3.08 -6.74
N TYR A 62 -2.59 -4.12 -5.97
CA TYR A 62 -2.94 -5.51 -6.26
C TYR A 62 -3.51 -6.18 -5.01
N GLY A 63 -4.29 -7.24 -5.21
CA GLY A 63 -4.72 -8.13 -4.14
C GLY A 63 -3.64 -9.17 -3.81
N ASN A 64 -3.66 -9.70 -2.58
CA ASN A 64 -2.72 -10.74 -2.14
C ASN A 64 -2.81 -12.07 -2.92
N HIS A 65 -3.88 -12.29 -3.69
CA HIS A 65 -4.06 -13.46 -4.55
C HIS A 65 -4.02 -13.09 -6.05
N ASP A 66 -3.47 -11.92 -6.39
CA ASP A 66 -3.32 -11.49 -7.78
C ASP A 66 -2.03 -12.06 -8.39
N PHE A 67 -2.14 -13.24 -8.99
CA PHE A 67 -1.03 -13.91 -9.68
C PHE A 67 -0.67 -13.26 -11.04
N MET A 68 -1.40 -12.23 -11.46
CA MET A 68 -1.07 -11.44 -12.66
C MET A 68 -0.23 -10.21 -12.33
N ALA A 69 0.04 -9.96 -11.04
CA ALA A 69 0.96 -8.92 -10.63
C ALA A 69 2.38 -9.20 -11.17
N PRO A 70 3.12 -8.19 -11.67
CA PRO A 70 4.38 -8.39 -12.37
C PRO A 70 5.56 -8.83 -11.47
N PHE A 71 5.31 -9.03 -10.18
CA PHE A 71 6.26 -9.51 -9.18
C PHE A 71 5.82 -10.82 -8.50
N ALA A 72 4.68 -11.38 -8.91
CA ALA A 72 4.18 -12.66 -8.43
C ALA A 72 5.06 -13.83 -8.92
#